data_AF-A0A7H4MT54-F1
#
_entry.id   AF-A0A7H4MT54-F1
#
_cell.length_a   1.000
_cell.length_b   1.000
_cell.length_c   1.000
_cell.angle_alpha   90.00
_cell.angle_beta   90.00
_cell.angle_gamma   90.00
#
_symmetry.space_group_name_H-M   'P 1'
#
loop_
_entity.id
_entity.type
_entity.pdbx_description
1 polymer ?
#
loop_
_entity_poly.entity_id
_entity_poly.type
_entity_poly.pdbx_seq_one_letter_code
_entity_poly.pdbx_strand_id
1 'polypeptide(L)'
;MKLSILLGENNGLAVFAPVFATLEVMGIERQTRDQAFNAVMTRGVNLADEETLNGWLKKNSIDVDKYHQLRQSQAVAERLEYMAKITELYDINATPLFIVNKKYVVAKDRQFPEFADYLRQLLTQDKE
;
A
#
# COMPACT_ATOMS: atom_id res chain seq x y z
N MET A 1 23.97 12.80 -3.75
CA MET A 1 22.87 12.71 -4.74
C MET A 1 21.69 12.05 -4.03
N LYS A 2 20.78 12.85 -3.44
CA LYS A 2 19.57 12.35 -2.77
C LYS A 2 18.53 12.14 -3.87
N LEU A 3 18.28 10.88 -4.23
CA LEU A 3 17.35 10.54 -5.31
C LEU A 3 15.93 10.67 -4.73
N SER A 4 15.33 11.84 -4.91
CA SER A 4 13.95 12.15 -4.56
C SER A 4 13.01 11.45 -5.55
N ILE A 5 12.58 10.21 -5.28
CA ILE A 5 11.72 9.46 -6.22
C ILE A 5 10.27 9.27 -5.75
N LEU A 6 9.84 9.78 -4.59
CA LEU A 6 8.50 9.41 -4.08
C LEU A 6 7.60 10.58 -3.69
N LEU A 7 8.06 11.83 -3.83
CA LEU A 7 7.29 13.02 -3.42
C LEU A 7 7.16 14.08 -4.54
N GLY A 8 7.44 13.71 -5.79
CA GLY A 8 7.22 14.56 -6.96
C GLY A 8 6.16 13.97 -7.87
N GLU A 9 5.28 14.82 -8.38
CA GLU A 9 4.13 14.49 -9.25
C GLU A 9 4.46 13.41 -10.30
N ASN A 10 3.63 12.36 -10.35
CA ASN A 10 3.68 11.23 -11.28
C ASN A 10 5.04 10.52 -11.36
N ASN A 11 5.30 9.48 -10.56
CA ASN A 11 6.04 8.28 -10.98
C ASN A 11 6.21 7.25 -9.83
N GLY A 12 5.40 6.20 -9.81
CA GLY A 12 5.60 5.02 -8.94
C GLY A 12 4.32 4.42 -8.36
N LEU A 13 4.45 3.47 -7.45
CA LEU A 13 3.31 2.79 -6.79
C LEU A 13 2.43 3.73 -5.94
N ALA A 14 2.94 4.91 -5.57
CA ALA A 14 2.24 5.89 -4.75
C ALA A 14 0.92 6.37 -5.36
N VAL A 15 0.80 6.36 -6.69
CA VAL A 15 -0.44 6.73 -7.40
C VAL A 15 -1.63 5.83 -7.03
N PHE A 16 -1.37 4.62 -6.53
CA PHE A 16 -2.41 3.67 -6.10
C PHE A 16 -2.73 3.75 -4.60
N ALA A 17 -2.02 4.58 -3.82
CA ALA A 17 -2.31 4.78 -2.39
C ALA A 17 -3.77 5.23 -2.15
N PRO A 18 -4.32 6.16 -2.95
CA PRO A 18 -5.76 6.40 -3.05
C PRO A 18 -6.65 5.16 -3.04
N VAL A 19 -6.41 4.24 -3.98
CA VAL A 19 -7.24 3.06 -4.17
C VAL A 19 -7.15 2.15 -2.96
N PHE A 20 -5.93 1.88 -2.50
CA PHE A 20 -5.68 1.07 -1.30
C PHE A 20 -6.40 1.63 -0.06
N ALA A 21 -6.23 2.93 0.22
CA ALA A 21 -6.82 3.56 1.40
C ALA A 21 -8.35 3.48 1.41
N THR A 22 -8.98 3.64 0.24
CA THR A 22 -10.44 3.54 0.14
C THR A 22 -10.94 2.12 0.31
N LEU A 23 -10.26 1.13 -0.27
CA LEU A 23 -10.61 -0.28 -0.06
C LEU A 23 -10.40 -0.73 1.41
N GLU A 24 -9.41 -0.16 2.11
CA GLU A 24 -9.19 -0.38 3.55
C GLU A 24 -10.34 0.18 4.37
N VAL A 25 -10.74 1.43 4.11
CA VAL A 25 -11.88 2.08 4.80
C VAL A 25 -13.19 1.35 4.50
N MET A 26 -13.34 0.79 3.30
CA MET A 26 -14.47 -0.07 2.95
C MET A 26 -14.45 -1.45 3.64
N GLY A 27 -13.32 -1.83 4.25
CA GLY A 27 -13.15 -3.14 4.90
C GLY A 27 -12.94 -4.31 3.95
N ILE A 28 -12.68 -4.05 2.66
CA ILE A 28 -12.59 -5.08 1.60
C ILE A 28 -11.20 -5.21 0.98
N GLU A 29 -10.22 -4.41 1.43
CA GLU A 29 -8.87 -4.43 0.86
C GLU A 29 -8.28 -5.84 0.87
N ARG A 30 -8.31 -6.55 2.00
CA ARG A 30 -7.70 -7.88 2.11
C ARG A 30 -8.32 -8.89 1.12
N GLN A 31 -9.62 -8.77 0.86
CA GLN A 31 -10.37 -9.65 -0.05
C GLN A 31 -10.07 -9.34 -1.52
N THR A 32 -9.72 -8.09 -1.81
CA THR A 32 -9.56 -7.56 -3.18
C THR A 32 -8.09 -7.33 -3.56
N ARG A 33 -7.17 -7.42 -2.59
CA ARG A 33 -5.72 -7.16 -2.73
C ARG A 33 -5.11 -7.88 -3.91
N ASP A 34 -5.29 -9.20 -4.00
CA ASP A 34 -4.69 -9.99 -5.07
C ASP A 34 -5.28 -9.62 -6.43
N GLN A 35 -6.57 -9.29 -6.49
CA GLN A 35 -7.23 -8.88 -7.73
C GLN A 35 -6.74 -7.52 -8.21
N ALA A 36 -6.55 -6.57 -7.28
CA ALA A 36 -6.02 -5.24 -7.53
C ALA A 36 -4.55 -5.31 -7.94
N PHE A 37 -3.72 -6.05 -7.20
CA PHE A 37 -2.31 -6.26 -7.50
C PHE A 37 -2.12 -6.88 -8.88
N ASN A 38 -2.85 -7.95 -9.20
CA ASN A 38 -2.79 -8.58 -10.52
C ASN A 38 -3.34 -7.67 -11.64
N ALA A 39 -4.29 -6.77 -11.33
CA ALA A 39 -4.78 -5.82 -12.33
C ALA A 39 -3.66 -4.86 -12.75
N VAL A 40 -2.94 -4.30 -11.78
CA VAL A 40 -1.85 -3.36 -12.04
C VAL A 40 -0.61 -4.08 -12.57
N MET A 41 -0.07 -5.04 -11.81
CA MET A 41 1.25 -5.63 -12.08
C MET A 41 1.27 -6.61 -13.24
N THR A 42 0.19 -7.37 -13.42
CA THR A 42 0.14 -8.45 -14.42
C THR A 42 -0.60 -8.01 -15.68
N ARG A 43 -1.66 -7.20 -15.54
CA ARG A 43 -2.52 -6.80 -16.66
C ARG A 43 -2.31 -5.36 -17.12
N GLY A 44 -1.48 -4.58 -16.45
CA GLY A 44 -1.20 -3.19 -16.83
C GLY A 44 -2.41 -2.25 -16.71
N VAL A 45 -3.41 -2.60 -15.89
CA VAL A 45 -4.59 -1.75 -15.67
C VAL A 45 -4.19 -0.58 -14.77
N ASN A 46 -4.37 0.65 -15.26
CA ASN A 46 -4.06 1.85 -14.50
C ASN A 46 -5.19 2.22 -13.51
N LEU A 47 -5.26 1.55 -12.35
CA LEU A 47 -6.30 1.84 -11.35
C LEU A 47 -6.27 3.27 -10.75
N ALA A 48 -5.31 4.12 -11.12
CA ALA A 48 -5.32 5.54 -10.77
C ALA A 48 -6.18 6.39 -11.74
N ASP A 49 -6.49 5.85 -12.92
CA ASP A 49 -7.43 6.44 -13.87
C ASP A 49 -8.88 6.08 -13.47
N GLU A 50 -9.74 7.10 -13.39
CA GLU A 50 -11.11 6.96 -12.89
C GLU A 50 -11.99 6.03 -13.74
N GLU A 51 -11.88 6.08 -15.08
CA GLU A 51 -12.68 5.24 -15.97
C GLU A 51 -12.31 3.77 -15.78
N THR A 52 -11.00 3.47 -15.79
CA THR A 52 -10.53 2.10 -15.63
C THR A 52 -10.78 1.56 -14.21
N LEU A 53 -10.68 2.41 -13.19
CA LEU A 53 -11.02 2.09 -11.81
C LEU A 53 -12.50 1.72 -11.69
N ASN A 54 -13.40 2.54 -12.23
CA ASN A 54 -14.84 2.28 -12.21
C ASN A 54 -15.20 0.97 -12.91
N GLY A 55 -14.57 0.68 -14.05
CA GLY A 55 -14.71 -0.60 -14.74
C GLY A 55 -14.22 -1.79 -13.90
N TRP A 56 -13.07 -1.64 -13.23
CA TRP A 56 -12.52 -2.66 -12.35
C TRP A 56 -13.40 -2.88 -11.11
N LEU A 57 -13.90 -1.83 -10.46
CA LEU A 57 -14.80 -1.93 -9.31
C LEU A 57 -16.05 -2.74 -9.67
N LYS A 58 -16.73 -2.39 -10.77
CA LYS A 58 -17.92 -3.13 -11.26
C LYS A 58 -17.61 -4.59 -11.55
N LYS A 59 -16.49 -4.87 -12.23
CA LYS A 59 -16.09 -6.23 -12.58
C LYS A 59 -15.85 -7.12 -11.36
N ASN A 60 -15.43 -6.54 -10.24
CA ASN A 60 -15.18 -7.26 -8.99
C ASN A 60 -16.34 -7.12 -7.99
N SER A 61 -17.54 -6.72 -8.46
CA SER A 61 -18.75 -6.59 -7.64
C SER A 61 -18.60 -5.61 -6.46
N ILE A 62 -17.82 -4.55 -6.64
CA ILE A 62 -17.64 -3.47 -5.66
C ILE A 62 -18.59 -2.32 -6.03
N ASP A 63 -19.33 -1.83 -5.04
CA ASP A 63 -20.24 -0.69 -5.18
C ASP A 63 -19.45 0.60 -5.50
N VAL A 64 -19.64 1.11 -6.72
CA VAL A 64 -18.92 2.27 -7.25
C VAL A 64 -19.34 3.56 -6.54
N ASP A 65 -20.63 3.74 -6.28
CA ASP A 65 -21.14 4.96 -5.66
C ASP A 65 -20.65 5.05 -4.21
N LYS A 66 -20.72 3.93 -3.48
CA LYS A 66 -20.16 3.82 -2.13
C LYS A 66 -18.65 4.03 -2.11
N TYR A 67 -17.92 3.51 -3.10
CA TYR A 67 -16.48 3.73 -3.23
C TYR A 67 -16.19 5.23 -3.33
N HIS A 68 -16.83 5.95 -4.25
CA HIS A 68 -16.61 7.38 -4.45
C HIS A 68 -17.03 8.22 -3.25
N GLN A 69 -18.13 7.88 -2.59
CA GLN A 69 -18.54 8.52 -1.35
C GLN A 69 -17.46 8.38 -0.27
N LEU A 70 -16.95 7.16 -0.05
CA LEU A 70 -15.91 6.93 0.96
C LEU A 70 -14.56 7.50 0.55
N ARG A 71 -14.26 7.56 -0.74
CA ARG A 71 -13.03 8.15 -1.29
C ARG A 71 -12.82 9.60 -0.83
N GLN A 72 -13.91 10.34 -0.65
CA GLN A 72 -13.91 11.74 -0.19
C GLN A 72 -14.01 11.88 1.34
N SER A 73 -14.06 10.78 2.09
CA SER A 73 -14.26 10.83 3.54
C SER A 73 -13.01 11.22 4.31
N GLN A 74 -13.22 11.79 5.50
CA GLN A 74 -12.18 12.09 6.46
C GLN A 74 -11.34 10.85 6.83
N ALA A 75 -11.97 9.68 6.95
CA ALA A 75 -11.27 8.43 7.26
C ALA A 75 -10.23 8.05 6.19
N VAL A 76 -10.52 8.30 4.91
CA VAL A 76 -9.57 8.07 3.82
C VAL A 76 -8.43 9.12 3.85
N ALA A 77 -8.75 10.38 4.16
CA ALA A 77 -7.74 11.43 4.32
C ALA A 77 -6.76 11.10 5.45
N GLU A 78 -7.26 10.72 6.63
CA GLU A 78 -6.46 10.31 7.78
C GLU A 78 -5.60 9.08 7.48
N ARG A 79 -6.13 8.10 6.72
CA ARG A 79 -5.38 6.92 6.31
C ARG A 79 -4.19 7.29 5.42
N LEU A 80 -4.39 8.17 4.44
CA LEU A 80 -3.34 8.66 3.55
C LEU A 80 -2.29 9.47 4.29
N GLU A 81 -2.72 10.35 5.20
CA GLU A 81 -1.81 11.14 6.04
C GLU A 81 -0.94 10.23 6.93
N TYR A 82 -1.54 9.22 7.55
CA TYR A 82 -0.80 8.22 8.33
C TYR A 82 0.22 7.47 7.47
N MET A 83 -0.14 7.04 6.25
CA MET A 83 0.78 6.38 5.33
C MET A 83 1.97 7.27 4.96
N ALA A 84 1.73 8.56 4.70
CA ALA A 84 2.78 9.54 4.40
C ALA A 84 3.71 9.74 5.61
N LYS A 85 3.14 9.92 6.81
CA LYS A 85 3.90 10.07 8.06
C LYS A 85 4.81 8.87 8.35
N ILE A 86 4.32 7.64 8.15
CA ILE A 86 5.14 6.43 8.32
C ILE A 86 6.25 6.36 7.28
N THR A 87 5.96 6.72 6.02
CA THR A 87 6.96 6.73 4.94
C THR A 87 8.10 7.70 5.25
N GLU A 88 7.77 8.91 5.72
CA GLU A 88 8.75 9.92 6.13
C GLU A 88 9.52 9.50 7.39
N LEU A 89 8.82 9.03 8.43
CA LEU A 89 9.41 8.67 9.72
C LEU A 89 10.51 7.61 9.60
N TYR A 90 10.34 6.65 8.70
CA TYR A 90 11.29 5.55 8.49
C TYR A 90 12.18 5.71 7.24
N ASP A 91 12.19 6.89 6.61
CA ASP A 91 12.94 7.20 5.38
C ASP A 91 12.76 6.13 4.27
N ILE A 92 11.51 5.72 4.05
CA ILE A 92 11.16 4.68 3.08
C ILE A 92 11.30 5.26 1.67
N ASN A 93 12.35 4.80 0.96
CA ASN A 93 12.63 5.22 -0.42
C ASN A 93 12.52 4.09 -1.45
N ALA A 94 12.23 2.86 -1.02
CA ALA A 94 12.09 1.68 -1.86
C ALA A 94 11.09 0.68 -1.26
N THR A 95 10.63 -0.27 -2.07
CA THR A 95 9.70 -1.34 -1.66
C THR A 95 10.09 -2.68 -2.29
N PRO A 96 9.84 -3.83 -1.64
CA PRO A 96 9.21 -4.00 -0.33
C PRO A 96 10.17 -3.77 0.85
N LEU A 97 9.68 -3.08 1.88
CA LEU A 97 10.34 -2.90 3.18
C LEU A 97 9.38 -3.30 4.32
N PHE A 98 9.94 -3.78 5.42
CA PHE A 98 9.19 -4.24 6.60
C PHE A 98 9.64 -3.46 7.82
N ILE A 99 8.68 -2.93 8.58
CA ILE A 99 8.94 -2.30 9.88
C ILE A 99 8.53 -3.29 10.97
N VAL A 100 9.49 -3.67 11.83
CA VAL A 100 9.27 -4.62 12.94
C VAL A 100 9.47 -3.90 14.26
N ASN A 101 8.51 -4.08 15.19
CA ASN A 101 8.50 -3.46 16.53
C ASN A 101 8.71 -1.93 16.53
N LYS A 102 8.29 -1.24 15.46
CA LYS A 102 8.49 0.21 15.28
C LYS A 102 9.97 0.66 15.38
N LYS A 103 10.91 -0.26 15.19
CA LYS A 103 12.34 -0.06 15.46
C LYS A 103 13.20 -0.51 14.29
N TYR A 104 12.97 -1.72 13.79
CA TYR A 104 13.78 -2.29 12.71
C TYR A 104 13.12 -2.02 11.36
N VAL A 105 13.86 -1.42 10.43
CA VAL A 105 13.48 -1.30 9.02
C VAL A 105 14.29 -2.31 8.23
N VAL A 106 13.62 -3.24 7.57
CA VAL A 106 14.26 -4.41 6.97
C VAL A 106 13.86 -4.55 5.50
N ALA A 107 14.86 -4.65 4.62
CA ALA A 107 14.71 -5.05 3.24
C ALA A 107 14.91 -6.56 3.09
N LYS A 108 14.27 -7.16 2.07
CA LYS A 108 14.52 -8.57 1.73
C LYS A 108 15.91 -8.70 1.09
N ASP A 109 16.86 -9.25 1.82
CA ASP A 109 18.25 -9.46 1.43
C ASP A 109 18.61 -10.94 1.21
N ARG A 110 17.69 -11.86 1.55
CA ARG A 110 17.89 -13.31 1.54
C ARG A 110 16.67 -14.05 1.00
N GLN A 111 16.76 -15.38 0.86
CA GLN A 111 15.63 -16.22 0.46
C GLN A 111 14.47 -16.12 1.46
N PHE A 112 13.25 -16.40 1.00
CA PHE A 112 12.03 -16.10 1.78
C PHE A 112 11.96 -16.85 3.13
N PRO A 113 12.32 -18.15 3.23
CA PRO A 113 12.31 -18.86 4.51
C PRO A 113 13.21 -18.20 5.56
N GLU A 114 14.47 -17.91 5.21
CA GLU A 114 15.45 -17.29 6.10
C GLU A 114 15.08 -15.85 6.43
N PHE A 115 14.44 -15.15 5.49
CA PHE A 115 13.91 -13.81 5.71
C PHE A 115 12.77 -13.83 6.74
N ALA A 116 11.85 -14.79 6.63
CA ALA A 116 10.76 -14.95 7.57
C ALA A 116 11.26 -15.32 8.98
N ASP A 117 12.28 -16.17 9.08
CA ASP A 117 12.93 -16.49 10.36
C ASP A 117 13.58 -15.25 10.99
N TYR A 118 14.26 -14.43 10.18
CA TYR A 118 14.85 -13.18 10.65
C TYR A 118 13.80 -12.20 11.17
N LEU A 119 12.68 -12.01 10.46
CA LEU A 119 11.58 -11.17 10.93
C LEU A 119 10.99 -11.70 12.26
N ARG A 120 10.86 -13.02 12.43
CA ARG A 120 10.41 -13.64 13.68
C ARG A 120 11.36 -13.37 14.84
N GLN A 121 12.67 -13.48 14.60
CA GLN A 121 13.68 -13.18 15.61
C GLN A 121 13.55 -11.73 16.10
N LEU A 122 13.48 -10.76 15.17
CA LEU A 122 13.31 -9.35 15.52
C LEU A 122 12.04 -9.09 16.33
N LEU A 123 10.92 -9.75 15.99
CA LEU A 123 9.68 -9.65 16.76
C LEU A 123 9.84 -10.11 18.22
N THR A 124 10.65 -11.14 18.46
CA THR A 124 10.87 -11.70 19.81
C THR A 124 11.94 -10.99 20.63
N GLN A 125 12.87 -10.25 20.00
CA GLN A 125 14.02 -9.65 20.68
C GLN A 125 13.67 -8.44 21.54
N ASP A 126 12.59 -7.69 21.25
CA ASP A 126 12.18 -6.54 22.07
C ASP A 126 11.11 -6.93 23.13
N LYS A 127 11.08 -8.18 23.59
CA LYS A 127 10.20 -8.62 24.69
C LYS A 127 10.77 -8.36 26.10
N GLU A 128 11.85 -7.58 26.21
CA GLU A 128 12.45 -7.14 27.48
C GLU A 128 11.96 -5.75 27.89
#